data_AF-A0A813IEC7-F1
#
_entry.id   AF-A0A813IEC7-F1
#
_cell.length_a   1.000
_cell.length_b   1.000
_cell.length_c   1.000
_cell.angle_alpha   90.00
_cell.angle_beta   90.00
_cell.angle_gamma   90.00
#
_symmetry.space_group_name_H-M   'P 1'
#
loop_
_entity.id
_entity.type
_entity.pdbx_description
1 polymer ?
#
loop_
_entity_poly.entity_id
_entity_poly.type
_entity_poly.pdbx_seq_one_letter_code
_entity_poly.pdbx_strand_id
1 'polypeptide(L)'
;MALSGTVKSYNPHKGWGFVECNSQDIFLNKKELKGFCVTKGSQLQLTVANGDKGAYATDVTVLVSPAEASYFGEIKSFNQMKGYGFISCEAFPGQDVFVLRSELPGGFGPEGGHCRFKVTTEGKGPSAKEVQLLGAAGNQVQQMKQMMMGGYGGGYGGGWGGKGGGKGFGGKDGGKSSDNTCWDFKKTGNCPRGAECKFEH
;
A
#
# COMPACT_ATOMS: atom_id res chain seq x y z
N MET A 1 31.18 23.31 -0.18
CA MET A 1 31.77 22.27 -1.05
C MET A 1 30.80 21.11 -1.08
N ALA A 2 30.53 20.54 -2.26
CA ALA A 2 29.73 19.33 -2.36
C ALA A 2 30.55 18.13 -1.85
N LEU A 3 29.96 17.38 -0.94
CA LEU A 3 30.48 16.17 -0.32
C LEU A 3 29.65 14.98 -0.80
N SER A 4 30.28 13.82 -0.90
CA SER A 4 29.57 12.58 -1.22
C SER A 4 29.07 11.93 0.07
N GLY A 5 27.79 11.58 0.10
CA GLY A 5 27.16 10.92 1.24
C GLY A 5 26.40 9.67 0.82
N THR A 6 26.23 8.76 1.77
CA THR A 6 25.44 7.54 1.59
C THR A 6 24.25 7.56 2.54
N VAL A 7 23.04 7.33 2.04
CA VAL A 7 21.83 7.34 2.87
C VAL A 7 21.89 6.18 3.88
N LYS A 8 21.96 6.51 5.16
CA LYS A 8 21.99 5.54 6.26
C LYS A 8 20.60 5.07 6.62
N SER A 9 19.65 6.01 6.67
CA SER A 9 18.24 5.74 6.88
C SER A 9 17.40 6.88 6.32
N TYR A 10 16.23 6.56 5.78
CA TYR A 10 15.27 7.58 5.36
C TYR A 10 13.86 7.06 5.59
N ASN A 11 13.05 7.84 6.29
CA ASN A 11 11.65 7.53 6.51
C ASN A 11 10.80 8.40 5.57
N PRO A 12 10.28 7.85 4.47
CA PRO A 12 9.52 8.63 3.50
C PRO A 12 8.18 9.11 4.06
N HIS A 13 7.59 8.37 5.01
CA HIS A 13 6.35 8.77 5.65
C HIS A 13 6.55 9.98 6.58
N LYS A 14 7.67 10.04 7.30
CA LYS A 14 8.00 11.18 8.16
C LYS A 14 8.68 12.33 7.38
N GLY A 15 9.24 12.04 6.21
CA GLY A 15 9.92 13.02 5.36
C GLY A 15 11.31 13.42 5.83
N TRP A 16 11.97 12.59 6.64
CA TRP A 16 13.33 12.85 7.12
C TRP A 16 14.14 11.58 7.31
N GLY A 17 15.46 11.73 7.34
CA GLY A 17 16.43 10.66 7.50
C GLY A 17 17.82 11.17 7.85
N PHE A 18 18.79 10.29 7.69
CA PHE A 18 20.21 10.56 7.93
C PHE A 18 21.06 10.04 6.78
N VAL A 19 22.05 10.83 6.42
CA VAL A 19 23.08 10.51 5.43
C VAL A 19 24.41 10.46 6.15
N GLU A 20 25.15 9.39 5.93
CA GLU A 20 26.51 9.27 6.42
C GLU A 20 27.46 9.96 5.44
N CYS A 21 28.21 10.94 5.91
CA CYS A 21 29.17 11.72 5.13
C CYS A 21 30.40 11.99 6.00
N ASN A 22 31.60 11.60 5.53
CA ASN A 22 32.85 11.73 6.28
C ASN A 22 32.76 11.21 7.74
N SER A 23 32.13 10.05 7.94
CA SER A 23 31.91 9.44 9.26
C SER A 23 31.02 10.25 10.22
N GLN A 24 30.27 11.24 9.72
CA GLN A 24 29.26 11.99 10.46
C GLN A 24 27.86 11.70 9.94
N ASP A 25 26.89 11.64 10.86
CA ASP A 25 25.48 11.52 10.52
C ASP A 25 24.89 12.91 10.26
N ILE A 26 24.56 13.18 9.01
CA ILE A 26 24.02 14.44 8.54
C ILE A 26 22.50 14.31 8.39
N PHE A 27 21.75 15.23 9.00
CA PHE A 27 20.29 15.22 8.90
C PHE A 27 19.82 15.53 7.47
N LEU A 28 18.92 14.72 6.93
CA LEU A 28 18.35 14.85 5.59
C LEU A 28 16.85 15.11 5.66
N ASN A 29 16.40 16.20 5.04
CA ASN A 29 14.99 16.57 4.94
C ASN A 29 14.44 16.27 3.53
N LYS A 30 13.16 15.86 3.42
CA LYS A 30 12.48 15.65 2.14
C LYS A 30 12.56 16.86 1.19
N LYS A 31 12.59 18.08 1.74
CA LYS A 31 12.66 19.31 0.93
C LYS A 31 13.94 19.40 0.10
N GLU A 32 15.04 18.88 0.64
CA GLU A 32 16.33 18.87 -0.06
C GLU A 32 16.37 17.82 -1.17
N LEU A 33 15.54 16.78 -1.06
CA LEU A 33 15.47 15.71 -2.06
C LEU A 33 14.74 16.12 -3.33
N LYS A 34 14.10 17.30 -3.40
CA LYS A 34 13.42 17.81 -4.61
C LYS A 34 12.52 16.74 -5.26
N GLY A 35 11.76 15.99 -4.46
CA GLY A 35 10.88 14.91 -4.93
C GLY A 35 11.53 13.55 -5.19
N PHE A 36 12.84 13.36 -5.02
CA PHE A 36 13.47 12.05 -5.13
C PHE A 36 13.16 11.16 -3.92
N CYS A 37 12.96 9.86 -4.19
CA CYS A 37 12.82 8.82 -3.18
C CYS A 37 14.14 8.09 -2.99
N VAL A 38 14.83 8.36 -1.88
CA VAL A 38 16.06 7.66 -1.51
C VAL A 38 15.81 6.48 -0.58
N THR A 39 16.63 5.45 -0.71
CA THR A 39 16.63 4.26 0.16
C THR A 39 17.97 4.12 0.87
N LYS A 40 18.05 3.25 1.88
CA LYS A 40 19.34 2.93 2.52
C LYS A 40 20.35 2.46 1.46
N GLY A 41 21.55 3.03 1.48
CA GLY A 41 22.61 2.75 0.52
C GLY A 41 22.61 3.64 -0.72
N SER A 42 21.60 4.50 -0.95
CA SER A 42 21.62 5.45 -2.05
C SER A 42 22.77 6.44 -1.90
N GLN A 43 23.53 6.64 -2.98
CA GLN A 43 24.59 7.65 -3.03
C GLN A 43 24.02 9.00 -3.47
N LEU A 44 24.49 10.07 -2.85
CA LEU A 44 24.09 11.43 -3.17
C LEU A 44 25.23 12.42 -2.90
N GLN A 45 25.21 13.54 -3.60
CA GLN A 45 26.02 14.70 -3.30
C GLN A 45 25.20 15.66 -2.42
N LEU A 46 25.83 16.24 -1.42
CA LEU A 46 25.24 17.22 -0.52
C LEU A 46 26.26 18.26 -0.10
N THR A 47 25.81 19.42 0.33
CA THR A 47 26.61 20.33 1.15
C THR A 47 26.21 20.15 2.61
N VAL A 48 27.17 20.18 3.53
CA VAL A 48 26.87 20.13 4.97
C VAL A 48 26.85 21.55 5.51
N ALA A 49 25.73 21.91 6.14
CA ALA A 49 25.57 23.14 6.90
C ALA A 49 25.31 22.82 8.37
N ASN A 50 25.71 23.71 9.27
CA ASN A 50 25.43 23.57 10.71
C ASN A 50 24.24 24.46 11.08
N GLY A 51 23.25 23.86 11.73
CA GLY A 51 22.09 24.58 12.27
C GLY A 51 21.92 24.31 13.76
N ASP A 52 20.89 24.88 14.37
CA ASP A 52 20.63 24.79 15.81
C ASP A 52 20.43 23.34 16.31
N LYS A 53 20.06 22.43 15.42
CA LYS A 53 19.83 20.99 15.71
C LYS A 53 20.98 20.08 15.26
N GLY A 54 22.12 20.65 14.91
CA GLY A 54 23.29 19.94 14.40
C GLY A 54 23.46 20.06 12.88
N ALA A 55 24.36 19.25 12.34
CA ALA A 55 24.70 19.25 10.92
C ALA A 55 23.54 18.72 10.07
N TYR A 56 23.20 19.44 9.00
CA TYR A 56 22.15 19.09 8.07
C TYR A 56 22.62 19.22 6.62
N ALA A 57 22.03 18.42 5.75
CA ALA A 57 22.31 18.40 4.34
C ALA A 57 21.59 19.56 3.66
N THR A 58 22.28 20.26 2.77
CA THR A 58 21.75 21.27 1.87
C THR A 58 22.18 20.99 0.44
N ASP A 59 21.42 21.48 -0.54
CA ASP A 59 21.74 21.34 -1.97
C ASP A 59 21.99 19.87 -2.37
N VAL A 60 21.06 19.00 -1.98
CA VAL A 60 21.18 17.56 -2.22
C VAL A 60 20.92 17.23 -3.68
N THR A 61 21.80 16.42 -4.25
CA THR A 61 21.71 15.87 -5.61
C THR A 61 21.88 14.35 -5.54
N VAL A 62 20.82 13.60 -5.87
CA VAL A 62 20.87 12.14 -5.79
C VAL A 62 21.68 11.58 -6.96
N LEU A 63 22.72 10.80 -6.67
CA LEU A 63 23.61 10.19 -7.66
C LEU A 63 23.10 8.81 -8.07
N VAL A 64 21.81 8.73 -8.43
CA VAL A 64 21.19 7.50 -8.94
C VAL A 64 20.91 7.68 -10.42
N SER A 65 21.06 6.61 -11.20
CA SER A 65 20.66 6.63 -12.60
C SER A 65 19.16 6.97 -12.69
N PRO A 66 18.72 7.82 -13.62
CA PRO A 66 17.30 8.18 -13.75
C PRO A 66 16.40 6.95 -14.03
N ALA A 67 16.97 5.88 -14.59
CA ALA A 67 16.28 4.62 -14.82
C ALA A 67 15.99 3.83 -13.52
N GLU A 68 16.84 3.98 -12.50
CA GLU A 68 16.69 3.31 -11.19
C GLU A 68 16.14 4.26 -10.12
N ALA A 69 16.08 5.56 -10.43
CA ALA A 69 15.55 6.59 -9.56
C ALA A 69 14.08 6.31 -9.24
N SER A 70 13.78 6.30 -7.94
CA SER A 70 12.42 6.39 -7.46
C SER A 70 12.10 7.85 -7.14
N TYR A 71 10.86 8.24 -7.34
CA TYR A 71 10.34 9.58 -7.10
C TYR A 71 9.12 9.50 -6.17
N PHE A 72 8.91 10.55 -5.40
CA PHE A 72 7.71 10.77 -4.63
C PHE A 72 6.87 11.86 -5.28
N GLY A 73 5.57 11.64 -5.27
CA GLY A 73 4.62 12.62 -5.75
C GLY A 73 3.24 12.41 -5.16
N GLU A 74 2.33 13.24 -5.63
CA GLU A 74 0.95 13.28 -5.20
C GLU A 74 0.03 13.17 -6.41
N ILE A 75 -0.98 12.31 -6.34
CA ILE A 75 -1.95 12.16 -7.42
C ILE A 75 -2.80 13.42 -7.50
N LYS A 76 -2.57 14.19 -8.55
CA LYS A 76 -3.24 15.47 -8.81
C LYS A 76 -4.66 15.27 -9.35
N SER A 77 -4.81 14.30 -10.26
CA SER A 77 -6.11 13.89 -10.78
C SER A 77 -6.02 12.49 -11.38
N PHE A 78 -7.10 11.71 -11.30
CA PHE A 78 -7.16 10.40 -11.93
C PHE A 78 -8.56 10.16 -12.51
N ASN A 79 -8.63 9.93 -13.83
CA ASN A 79 -9.88 9.65 -14.51
C ASN A 79 -10.06 8.13 -14.67
N GLN A 80 -10.92 7.54 -13.83
CA GLN A 80 -11.19 6.11 -13.86
C GLN A 80 -11.80 5.61 -15.17
N MET A 81 -12.65 6.43 -15.82
CA MET A 81 -13.28 6.05 -17.09
C MET A 81 -12.28 6.02 -18.23
N LYS A 82 -11.39 7.00 -18.30
CA LYS A 82 -10.34 7.05 -19.32
C LYS A 82 -9.14 6.15 -19.00
N GLY A 83 -8.98 5.76 -17.74
CA GLY A 83 -7.91 4.87 -17.29
C GLY A 83 -6.53 5.53 -17.19
N TYR A 84 -6.47 6.85 -17.03
CA TYR A 84 -5.21 7.58 -16.84
C TYR A 84 -5.36 8.75 -15.87
N GLY A 85 -4.24 9.25 -15.37
CA GLY A 85 -4.17 10.42 -14.51
C GLY A 85 -2.83 11.12 -14.55
N PHE A 86 -2.64 12.02 -13.60
CA PHE A 86 -1.49 12.91 -13.49
C PHE A 86 -1.01 12.97 -12.05
N ILE A 87 0.30 12.85 -11.87
CA ILE A 87 0.99 12.92 -10.58
C ILE A 87 1.84 14.19 -10.57
N SER A 88 1.65 15.00 -9.53
CA SER A 88 2.50 16.16 -9.25
C SER A 88 3.76 15.70 -8.53
N CYS A 89 4.93 16.14 -8.99
CA CYS A 89 6.22 15.76 -8.42
C CYS A 89 7.19 16.95 -8.42
N GLU A 90 7.84 17.21 -7.30
CA GLU A 90 8.82 18.30 -7.18
C GLU A 90 10.06 18.10 -8.05
N ALA A 91 10.36 16.87 -8.47
CA ALA A 91 11.49 16.56 -9.34
C ALA A 91 11.27 17.05 -10.78
N PHE A 92 10.00 17.29 -11.17
CA PHE A 92 9.60 17.73 -12.50
C PHE A 92 8.78 19.02 -12.38
N PRO A 93 9.40 20.15 -11.97
CA PRO A 93 8.68 21.39 -11.79
C PRO A 93 8.07 21.86 -13.12
N GLY A 94 6.76 22.14 -13.12
CA GLY A 94 6.04 22.63 -14.30
C GLY A 94 5.57 21.55 -15.28
N GLN A 95 5.78 20.26 -15.00
CA GLN A 95 5.23 19.17 -15.79
C GLN A 95 4.59 18.11 -14.89
N ASP A 96 3.39 17.67 -15.25
CA ASP A 96 2.73 16.59 -14.53
C ASP A 96 3.20 15.23 -15.08
N VAL A 97 3.46 14.28 -14.18
CA VAL A 97 3.88 12.92 -14.55
C VAL A 97 2.65 12.09 -14.93
N PHE A 98 2.64 11.55 -16.14
CA PHE A 98 1.53 10.77 -16.66
C PHE A 98 1.48 9.37 -16.04
N VAL A 99 0.33 8.95 -15.51
CA VAL A 99 0.14 7.62 -14.93
C VAL A 99 -1.02 6.88 -15.58
N LEU A 100 -0.81 5.59 -15.89
CA LEU A 100 -1.85 4.70 -16.40
C LEU A 100 -2.52 3.93 -15.27
N ARG A 101 -3.78 3.56 -15.47
CA ARG A 101 -4.53 2.67 -14.55
C ARG A 101 -3.77 1.37 -14.28
N SER A 102 -3.11 0.81 -15.30
CA SER A 102 -2.34 -0.44 -15.18
C SER A 102 -1.11 -0.32 -14.27
N GLU A 103 -0.58 0.89 -14.09
CA GLU A 103 0.60 1.16 -13.26
C GLU A 103 0.21 1.44 -11.80
N LEU A 104 -1.07 1.71 -11.54
CA LEU A 104 -1.60 1.97 -10.20
C LEU A 104 -2.04 0.67 -9.52
N PRO A 105 -1.77 0.52 -8.21
CA PRO A 105 -2.19 -0.66 -7.48
C PRO A 105 -3.73 -0.68 -7.42
N GLY A 106 -4.33 -1.79 -7.86
CA GLY A 106 -5.80 -1.92 -7.93
C GLY A 106 -6.47 -1.04 -8.97
N GLY A 107 -5.72 -0.36 -9.84
CA GLY A 107 -6.25 0.53 -10.87
C GLY A 107 -6.99 1.75 -10.33
N PHE A 108 -6.69 2.15 -9.09
CA PHE A 108 -7.32 3.27 -8.41
C PHE A 108 -6.26 4.27 -7.95
N GLY A 109 -6.43 5.53 -8.32
CA GLY A 109 -5.58 6.64 -7.89
C GLY A 109 -6.41 7.64 -7.10
N PRO A 110 -6.36 7.65 -5.76
CA PRO A 110 -7.06 8.65 -4.96
C PRO A 110 -6.42 10.03 -5.17
N GLU A 111 -7.22 11.04 -5.46
CA GLU A 111 -6.75 12.43 -5.54
C GLU A 111 -6.21 12.89 -4.18
N GLY A 112 -5.07 13.58 -4.20
CA GLY A 112 -4.29 13.92 -2.99
C GLY A 112 -3.51 12.74 -2.40
N GLY A 113 -3.55 11.56 -3.03
CA GLY A 113 -2.83 10.39 -2.58
C GLY A 113 -1.33 10.50 -2.79
N HIS A 114 -0.54 10.35 -1.72
CA HIS A 114 0.91 10.24 -1.84
C HIS A 114 1.31 8.89 -2.43
N CYS A 115 2.25 8.92 -3.37
CA CYS A 115 2.73 7.72 -4.04
C CYS A 115 4.23 7.79 -4.31
N ARG A 116 4.83 6.60 -4.38
CA ARG A 116 6.17 6.36 -4.90
C ARG A 116 6.05 5.78 -6.29
N PHE A 117 6.87 6.22 -7.23
CA PHE A 117 6.89 5.69 -8.59
C PHE A 117 8.28 5.83 -9.19
N LYS A 118 8.54 5.13 -10.29
CA LYS A 118 9.70 5.38 -11.15
C LYS A 118 9.25 6.20 -12.35
N VAL A 119 10.15 6.98 -12.93
CA VAL A 119 9.85 7.74 -14.15
C VAL A 119 10.56 7.14 -15.35
N THR A 120 9.80 6.94 -16.41
CA THR A 120 10.30 6.56 -17.73
C THR A 120 9.87 7.61 -18.74
N THR A 121 10.76 8.02 -19.62
CA THR A 121 10.45 8.92 -20.74
C THR A 121 9.88 8.10 -21.90
N GLU A 122 8.57 7.83 -21.87
CA GLU A 122 7.87 7.10 -22.91
C GLU A 122 6.88 8.05 -23.62
N GLY A 123 7.19 8.45 -24.85
CA GLY A 123 6.32 9.30 -25.67
C GLY A 123 6.37 10.79 -25.31
N LYS A 124 5.22 11.36 -24.90
CA LYS A 124 4.99 12.82 -24.81
C LYS A 124 5.35 13.46 -23.46
N GLY A 125 6.14 12.79 -22.63
CA GLY A 125 6.56 13.36 -21.33
C GLY A 125 6.98 12.31 -20.31
N PRO A 126 7.21 12.72 -19.05
CA PRO A 126 7.52 11.80 -17.96
C PRO A 126 6.31 10.90 -17.66
N SER A 127 6.51 9.59 -17.72
CA SER A 127 5.49 8.59 -17.37
C SER A 127 5.88 7.83 -16.12
N ALA A 128 4.94 7.69 -15.19
CA ALA A 128 5.11 6.95 -13.96
C ALA A 128 4.93 5.44 -14.20
N LYS A 129 5.90 4.67 -13.72
CA LYS A 129 5.92 3.20 -13.70
C LYS A 129 6.05 2.69 -12.26
N GLU A 130 5.61 1.45 -12.04
CA GLU A 130 5.71 0.78 -10.73
C GLU A 130 5.16 1.63 -9.57
N VAL A 131 3.95 2.18 -9.74
CA VAL A 131 3.39 3.11 -8.74
C VAL A 131 2.98 2.35 -7.48
N GLN A 132 3.41 2.86 -6.33
CA GLN A 132 3.06 2.36 -5.00
C GLN A 132 2.41 3.49 -4.21
N LEU A 133 1.13 3.32 -3.85
CA LEU A 133 0.44 4.26 -2.98
C LEU A 133 0.93 4.13 -1.54
N LEU A 134 1.10 5.26 -0.85
CA LEU A 134 1.66 5.33 0.49
C LEU A 134 0.60 5.81 1.48
N GLY A 135 0.70 5.36 2.73
CA GLY A 135 -0.19 5.77 3.81
C GLY A 135 -1.66 5.41 3.55
N ALA A 136 -2.57 6.36 3.78
CA ALA A 136 -4.02 6.15 3.64
C ALA A 136 -4.42 5.72 2.22
N ALA A 137 -3.74 6.22 1.18
CA ALA A 137 -3.99 5.86 -0.21
C ALA A 137 -3.72 4.36 -0.48
N GLY A 138 -2.66 3.80 0.11
CA GLY A 138 -2.36 2.37 0.03
C GLY A 138 -3.39 1.51 0.76
N ASN A 139 -3.81 1.95 1.95
CA ASN A 139 -4.84 1.25 2.73
C ASN A 139 -6.21 1.24 2.03
N GLN A 140 -6.59 2.33 1.37
CA GLN A 140 -7.84 2.40 0.60
C GLN A 140 -7.87 1.40 -0.55
N VAL A 141 -6.76 1.23 -1.29
CA VAL A 141 -6.66 0.21 -2.34
C VAL A 141 -6.74 -1.19 -1.78
N GLN A 142 -6.08 -1.47 -0.65
CA GLN A 142 -6.15 -2.79 -0.02
C GLN A 142 -7.58 -3.11 0.45
N GLN A 143 -8.29 -2.12 1.00
CA GLN A 143 -9.67 -2.26 1.43
C GLN A 143 -10.64 -2.38 0.24
N MET A 144 -10.45 -1.60 -0.84
CA MET A 144 -11.21 -1.76 -2.07
C MET A 144 -10.96 -3.11 -2.75
N LYS A 145 -9.72 -3.61 -2.77
CA LYS A 145 -9.40 -4.94 -3.29
C LYS A 145 -10.09 -6.03 -2.48
N GLN A 146 -10.20 -5.86 -1.16
CA GLN A 146 -10.97 -6.74 -0.28
C GLN A 146 -12.49 -6.69 -0.56
N MET A 147 -13.02 -5.52 -0.94
CA MET A 147 -14.45 -5.36 -1.28
C MET A 147 -14.78 -5.79 -2.72
N MET A 148 -13.90 -5.56 -3.70
CA MET A 148 -14.06 -5.97 -5.11
C MET A 148 -13.73 -7.44 -5.36
N MET A 149 -12.92 -8.09 -4.52
CA MET A 149 -12.85 -9.57 -4.47
C MET A 149 -14.05 -10.18 -3.71
N GLY A 150 -15.02 -9.36 -3.30
CA GLY A 150 -16.31 -9.80 -2.75
C GLY A 150 -17.48 -9.67 -3.74
N GLY A 151 -17.24 -9.19 -4.97
CA GLY A 151 -18.30 -8.89 -5.93
C GLY A 151 -17.87 -9.04 -7.39
N TYR A 152 -18.24 -10.19 -7.97
CA TYR A 152 -18.51 -10.46 -9.39
C TYR A 152 -17.34 -10.78 -10.34
N GLY A 153 -17.21 -12.09 -10.63
CA GLY A 153 -16.64 -12.70 -11.84
C GLY A 153 -15.89 -13.99 -11.50
N GLY A 154 -16.20 -15.19 -11.97
CA GLY A 154 -17.16 -15.74 -12.93
C GLY A 154 -16.86 -17.25 -12.99
N GLY A 155 -17.87 -18.10 -13.25
CA GLY A 155 -17.74 -19.55 -13.16
C GLY A 155 -16.76 -20.16 -14.17
N TYR A 156 -15.77 -20.89 -13.67
CA TYR A 156 -15.54 -22.29 -14.02
C TYR A 156 -14.75 -22.98 -12.88
N GLY A 157 -15.40 -23.97 -12.27
CA GLY A 157 -14.85 -25.15 -11.58
C GLY A 157 -13.70 -25.00 -10.58
N GLY A 158 -14.00 -25.25 -9.29
CA GLY A 158 -13.08 -26.05 -8.47
C GLY A 158 -12.78 -25.61 -7.03
N GLY A 159 -13.81 -25.49 -6.18
CA GLY A 159 -13.72 -25.93 -4.78
C GLY A 159 -13.04 -25.01 -3.74
N TRP A 160 -13.49 -25.20 -2.49
CA TRP A 160 -12.87 -24.75 -1.24
C TRP A 160 -13.21 -23.34 -0.74
N GLY A 161 -14.50 -23.17 -0.43
CA GLY A 161 -14.98 -22.97 0.95
C GLY A 161 -14.12 -22.13 1.88
N GLY A 162 -14.39 -20.82 1.91
CA GLY A 162 -13.84 -19.90 2.89
C GLY A 162 -14.35 -20.10 4.31
N LYS A 163 -13.63 -19.51 5.27
CA LYS A 163 -14.19 -19.08 6.56
C LYS A 163 -13.41 -17.88 7.11
N GLY A 164 -13.93 -16.69 6.82
CA GLY A 164 -13.77 -15.52 7.67
C GLY A 164 -14.63 -15.69 8.92
N GLY A 165 -14.06 -15.39 10.08
CA GLY A 165 -14.71 -15.49 11.37
C GLY A 165 -15.70 -14.35 11.64
N GLY A 166 -16.90 -14.72 12.06
CA GLY A 166 -17.79 -13.90 12.87
C GLY A 166 -17.71 -14.35 14.33
N LYS A 167 -17.56 -13.39 15.25
CA LYS A 167 -17.43 -13.58 16.70
C LYS A 167 -18.67 -14.22 17.34
N GLY A 168 -18.42 -15.12 18.31
CA GLY A 168 -19.21 -15.42 19.53
C GLY A 168 -20.65 -15.90 19.28
N PHE A 169 -21.13 -17.00 19.84
CA PHE A 169 -21.07 -17.41 21.24
C PHE A 169 -21.36 -18.92 21.33
N GLY A 170 -20.64 -19.61 22.23
CA GLY A 170 -21.19 -20.69 23.06
C GLY A 170 -21.48 -22.07 22.44
N GLY A 171 -20.78 -23.09 22.95
CA GLY A 171 -21.29 -24.47 23.09
C GLY A 171 -20.86 -25.43 21.96
N LYS A 172 -19.70 -26.07 22.08
CA LYS A 172 -19.52 -27.44 22.64
C LYS A 172 -20.14 -28.57 21.80
N ASP A 173 -19.22 -29.33 21.20
CA ASP A 173 -19.23 -30.80 21.12
C ASP A 173 -20.27 -31.45 20.20
N GLY A 174 -19.91 -31.51 18.91
CA GLY A 174 -20.44 -32.50 17.98
C GLY A 174 -19.92 -33.90 18.29
N GLY A 175 -20.54 -34.54 19.28
CA GLY A 175 -20.43 -35.99 19.49
C GLY A 175 -21.42 -36.71 18.59
N LYS A 176 -20.92 -37.51 17.63
CA LYS A 176 -21.70 -38.49 16.88
C LYS A 176 -22.27 -39.52 17.86
N SER A 177 -23.55 -39.41 18.21
CA SER A 177 -24.29 -40.49 18.87
C SER A 177 -25.06 -41.24 17.79
N SER A 178 -24.82 -42.54 17.66
CA SER A 178 -25.51 -43.48 16.77
C SER A 178 -26.95 -43.78 17.20
N ASP A 179 -27.61 -42.81 17.83
CA ASP A 179 -28.92 -42.92 18.45
C ASP A 179 -29.84 -42.03 17.64
N ASN A 180 -30.75 -42.63 16.86
CA ASN A 180 -31.60 -41.92 15.89
C ASN A 180 -32.79 -41.21 16.56
N THR A 181 -32.68 -40.98 17.86
CA THR A 181 -33.68 -40.40 18.75
C THR A 181 -33.61 -38.88 18.67
N CYS A 182 -34.77 -38.23 18.56
CA CYS A 182 -34.88 -36.78 18.47
C CYS A 182 -34.37 -36.13 19.75
N TRP A 183 -33.38 -35.25 19.61
CA TRP A 183 -32.75 -34.62 20.77
C TRP A 183 -33.74 -33.77 21.58
N ASP A 184 -34.63 -33.03 20.91
CA ASP A 184 -35.65 -32.21 21.58
C ASP A 184 -36.55 -33.08 22.47
N PHE A 185 -37.04 -34.21 21.95
CA PHE A 185 -37.87 -35.15 22.71
C PHE A 185 -37.11 -35.76 23.89
N LYS A 186 -35.86 -36.20 23.67
CA LYS A 186 -35.03 -36.79 24.72
C LYS A 186 -34.74 -35.84 25.88
N LYS A 187 -34.74 -34.52 25.63
CA LYS A 187 -34.46 -33.49 26.64
C LYS A 187 -35.71 -33.01 27.39
N THR A 188 -36.85 -32.87 26.70
CA THR A 188 -38.03 -32.19 27.25
C THR A 188 -39.28 -33.08 27.34
N GLY A 189 -39.24 -34.29 26.78
CA GLY A 189 -40.39 -35.18 26.65
C GLY A 189 -41.44 -34.71 25.64
N ASN A 190 -41.19 -33.62 24.91
CA ASN A 190 -42.12 -33.06 23.94
C ASN A 190 -41.37 -32.51 22.72
N CYS A 191 -41.65 -33.06 21.54
CA CYS A 191 -41.05 -32.59 20.30
C CYS A 191 -41.98 -31.60 19.59
N PRO A 192 -41.54 -30.35 19.34
CA PRO A 192 -42.35 -29.34 18.66
C PRO A 192 -42.68 -29.70 17.20
N ARG A 193 -41.95 -30.66 16.62
CA ARG A 193 -42.19 -31.18 15.26
C ARG A 193 -43.22 -32.32 15.23
N GLY A 194 -43.63 -32.84 16.39
CA GLY A 194 -44.69 -33.87 16.50
C GLY A 194 -44.51 -35.04 15.52
N ALA A 195 -45.59 -35.45 14.86
CA ALA A 195 -45.59 -36.58 13.92
C ALA A 195 -44.74 -36.37 12.66
N GLU A 196 -44.29 -35.14 12.38
CA GLU A 196 -43.46 -34.81 11.22
C GLU A 196 -41.96 -34.89 11.52
N CYS A 197 -41.58 -35.32 12.73
CA CYS A 197 -40.18 -35.46 13.08
C CYS A 197 -39.54 -36.69 12.42
N LYS A 198 -38.37 -36.48 11.80
CA LYS A 198 -37.63 -37.52 11.07
C LYS A 198 -36.80 -38.44 11.98
N PHE A 199 -36.84 -38.20 13.29
CA PHE A 199 -36.10 -38.92 14.32
C PHE A 199 -37.09 -39.56 15.29
N GLU A 200 -36.70 -40.66 15.93
CA GLU A 200 -37.59 -41.39 16.83
C GLU A 200 -37.85 -40.59 18.12
N HIS A 201 -39.09 -40.61 18.61
CA HIS A 201 -39.49 -40.01 19.89
C HIS A 201 -39.54 -41.11 20.94
#